data_AF-A0A924P5W3-F1
#
_entry.id   AF-A0A924P5W3-F1
#
_cell.length_a   1.000
_cell.length_b   1.000
_cell.length_c   1.000
_cell.angle_alpha   90.00
_cell.angle_beta   90.00
_cell.angle_gamma   90.00
#
_symmetry.space_group_name_H-M   'P 1'
#
loop_
_entity.id
_entity.type
_entity.pdbx_description
1 polymer ?
#
loop_
_entity_poly.entity_id
_entity_poly.type
_entity_poly.pdbx_seq_one_letter_code
_entity_poly.pdbx_strand_id
1 'polypeptide(L)'
;MVHSTLYFLKQKARQILLAVSLLSVGFIQAQAPPVAGYDYLGACSGHNYYISQTFSIGNNISTVVADFRTKTGQPASQAYAAAIVNAAENACITSLMSTYNTVHYGNPLATGLNWGDHRNAWIGLTDAAQEGNFVWSNGQPNCQDFRNWNVGEPNNFANSFSNGEDYTELLIMATYMYQSAINDPMGKWNDWFNEKVISPNGQIGDVTMLPVIIEVGTAECLPPPRGNDGCSHGYWKNAKDAAWTGAGYSRTQTFSNVFGVTNGRGVITIGTTTLQNALELGGGGYDNLARQGVAALLNASRGFYPYTPDEIKTAVRNMFNIGTAVLPKVIVNGTTYMGGTYTDAGTLASYLDTLNNLGCPLNNKGDAASTSSRSGIPVTDVAFEKGLAVSGYPNPSRTSFNIQVDGLSTERASVKVTDLNGRVIETRTNIAANQLLRIGSNYKAGMYYVEVVQGSIKKQLKLVKQQ
;
A
#
# COMPACT_ATOMS: atom_id res chain seq x y z
N MET A 1 33.27 63.60 30.68
CA MET A 1 33.63 63.40 29.26
C MET A 1 33.96 61.95 28.87
N VAL A 2 34.16 61.00 29.80
CA VAL A 2 34.51 59.60 29.46
C VAL A 2 33.29 58.66 29.36
N HIS A 3 32.14 59.01 29.96
CA HIS A 3 30.93 58.17 29.94
C HIS A 3 30.14 58.23 28.61
N SER A 4 30.17 59.34 27.87
CA SER A 4 29.45 59.46 26.59
C SER A 4 30.17 58.78 25.42
N THR A 5 31.50 58.67 25.47
CA THR A 5 32.32 58.06 24.42
C THR A 5 32.15 56.53 24.41
N LEU A 6 31.99 55.90 25.58
CA LEU A 6 31.78 54.45 25.69
C LEU A 6 30.39 54.02 25.19
N TYR A 7 29.38 54.87 25.34
CA TYR A 7 28.02 54.60 24.85
C TYR A 7 27.94 54.69 23.32
N PHE A 8 28.61 55.69 22.73
CA PHE A 8 28.74 55.83 21.28
C PHE A 8 29.55 54.68 20.63
N LEU A 9 30.61 54.20 21.29
CA LEU A 9 31.37 53.05 20.82
C LEU A 9 30.57 51.73 20.88
N LYS A 10 29.73 51.53 21.91
CA LYS A 10 28.83 50.36 21.99
C LYS A 10 27.69 50.41 20.96
N GLN A 11 27.15 51.58 20.64
CA GLN A 11 26.14 51.73 19.58
C GLN A 11 26.73 51.51 18.18
N LYS A 12 27.93 52.05 17.90
CA LYS A 12 28.63 51.80 16.63
C LYS A 12 29.08 50.35 16.49
N ALA A 13 29.54 49.69 17.56
CA ALA A 13 29.87 48.26 17.52
C ALA A 13 28.63 47.38 17.28
N ARG A 14 27.45 47.74 17.82
CA ARG A 14 26.19 47.04 17.51
C ARG A 14 25.70 47.29 16.08
N GLN A 15 25.89 48.48 15.53
CA GLN A 15 25.55 48.75 14.12
C GLN A 15 26.54 48.11 13.14
N ILE A 16 27.82 47.97 13.52
CA ILE A 16 28.82 47.27 12.70
C ILE A 16 28.61 45.75 12.78
N LEU A 17 28.22 45.19 13.93
CA LEU A 17 27.81 43.78 14.01
C LEU A 17 26.51 43.48 13.25
N LEU A 18 25.57 44.44 13.16
CA LEU A 18 24.38 44.30 12.31
C LEU A 18 24.64 44.55 10.81
N ALA A 19 25.69 45.31 10.46
CA ALA A 19 26.09 45.57 9.08
C ALA A 19 26.97 44.47 8.49
N VAL A 20 27.68 43.69 9.31
CA VAL A 20 28.39 42.46 8.88
C VAL A 20 27.42 41.28 8.65
N SER A 21 26.16 41.39 9.09
CA SER A 21 25.10 40.42 8.79
C SER A 21 24.19 40.80 7.60
N LEU A 22 24.49 41.84 6.83
CA LEU A 22 23.66 42.30 5.70
C LEU A 22 24.41 42.49 4.37
N LEU A 23 25.64 41.99 4.25
CA LEU A 23 26.41 41.97 3.00
C LEU A 23 26.81 40.54 2.60
N SER A 24 25.83 39.65 2.51
CA SER A 24 25.92 38.42 1.69
C SER A 24 24.55 37.76 1.54
N VAL A 25 23.49 38.53 1.28
CA VAL A 25 22.24 37.97 0.72
C VAL A 25 22.28 38.16 -0.80
N GLY A 26 23.38 37.73 -1.40
CA GLY A 26 23.28 37.15 -2.74
C GLY A 26 22.61 35.81 -2.53
N PHE A 27 21.55 35.54 -3.27
CA PHE A 27 20.91 34.22 -3.34
C PHE A 27 21.97 33.17 -3.67
N ILE A 28 22.62 32.60 -2.65
CA ILE A 28 23.18 31.26 -2.77
C ILE A 28 21.95 30.38 -2.63
N GLN A 29 21.27 30.16 -3.75
CA GLN A 29 20.54 28.91 -3.92
C GLN A 29 21.59 27.84 -3.65
N ALA A 30 21.53 27.20 -2.49
CA ALA A 30 22.49 26.17 -2.11
C ALA A 30 22.48 25.14 -3.23
N GLN A 31 23.48 25.22 -4.10
CA GLN A 31 23.58 24.35 -5.26
C GLN A 31 23.75 22.95 -4.67
N ALA A 32 22.77 22.09 -4.93
CA ALA A 32 22.78 20.75 -4.36
C ALA A 32 24.12 20.08 -4.71
N PRO A 33 24.71 19.29 -3.80
CA PRO A 33 26.06 18.77 -4.00
C PRO A 33 26.12 17.97 -5.32
N PRO A 34 27.18 18.15 -6.12
CA PRO A 34 27.36 17.39 -7.34
C PRO A 34 27.48 15.90 -7.03
N VAL A 35 26.78 15.05 -7.78
CA VAL A 35 26.81 13.60 -7.62
C VAL A 35 27.38 12.98 -8.88
N ALA A 36 28.49 12.25 -8.78
CA ALA A 36 29.16 11.69 -9.95
C ALA A 36 28.24 10.76 -10.75
N GLY A 37 28.04 11.06 -12.04
CA GLY A 37 27.14 10.32 -12.92
C GLY A 37 25.68 10.80 -12.89
N TYR A 38 25.38 11.89 -12.18
CA TYR A 38 24.03 12.47 -12.10
C TYR A 38 24.09 13.99 -12.17
N ASP A 39 23.23 14.56 -13.02
CA ASP A 39 23.08 16.00 -13.12
C ASP A 39 21.94 16.46 -12.21
N TYR A 40 22.13 17.61 -11.56
CA TYR A 40 21.06 18.23 -10.78
C TYR A 40 20.08 18.95 -11.70
N LEU A 41 18.81 18.55 -11.66
CA LEU A 41 17.73 19.16 -12.45
C LEU A 41 17.20 20.42 -11.78
N GLY A 42 17.02 20.40 -10.46
CA GLY A 42 16.39 21.50 -9.73
C GLY A 42 15.61 21.02 -8.51
N ALA A 43 14.77 21.88 -7.95
CA ALA A 43 13.93 21.54 -6.81
C ALA A 43 12.46 21.85 -7.10
N CYS A 44 11.57 20.94 -6.70
CA CYS A 44 10.11 21.08 -6.77
C CYS A 44 9.51 20.67 -5.43
N SER A 45 8.56 21.45 -4.91
CA SER A 45 7.77 21.09 -3.71
C SER A 45 8.57 20.73 -2.44
N GLY A 46 9.84 21.14 -2.36
CA GLY A 46 10.75 20.84 -1.25
C GLY A 46 11.65 19.63 -1.48
N HIS A 47 11.54 18.99 -2.64
CA HIS A 47 12.37 17.87 -3.09
C HIS A 47 13.41 18.32 -4.10
N ASN A 48 14.56 17.66 -4.11
CA ASN A 48 15.64 17.88 -5.07
C ASN A 48 15.58 16.79 -6.14
N TYR A 49 15.72 17.18 -7.39
CA TYR A 49 15.63 16.29 -8.54
C TYR A 49 16.97 16.19 -9.24
N TYR A 50 17.34 14.97 -9.61
CA TYR A 50 18.54 14.63 -10.36
C TYR A 50 18.17 13.76 -11.56
N ILE A 51 19.05 13.71 -12.56
CA ILE A 51 18.90 12.83 -13.72
C ILE A 51 20.19 12.04 -13.93
N SER A 52 20.08 10.75 -14.24
CA SER A 52 21.26 9.93 -14.53
C SER A 52 21.90 10.31 -15.87
N GLN A 53 23.23 10.41 -15.88
CA GLN A 53 24.01 10.61 -17.11
C GLN A 53 24.12 9.34 -17.96
N THR A 54 23.87 8.18 -17.34
CA THR A 54 23.79 6.90 -18.03
C THR A 54 22.33 6.55 -18.32
N PHE A 55 22.12 5.82 -19.42
CA PHE A 55 20.81 5.37 -19.84
C PHE A 55 20.59 3.92 -19.44
N SER A 56 19.34 3.59 -19.12
CA SER A 56 18.95 2.26 -18.64
C SER A 56 17.62 1.81 -19.24
N ILE A 57 17.44 0.50 -19.34
CA ILE A 57 16.14 -0.12 -19.62
C ILE A 57 15.24 -0.06 -18.38
N GLY A 58 13.92 -0.18 -18.56
CA GLY A 58 12.92 -0.03 -17.49
C GLY A 58 13.19 -0.94 -16.29
N ASN A 59 13.50 -2.23 -16.53
CA ASN A 59 13.78 -3.18 -15.44
C ASN A 59 15.05 -2.89 -14.63
N ASN A 60 15.90 -1.95 -15.07
CA ASN A 60 17.12 -1.54 -14.39
C ASN A 60 17.01 -0.20 -13.64
N ILE A 61 15.83 0.45 -13.61
CA ILE A 61 15.61 1.71 -12.86
C ILE A 61 16.04 1.56 -11.39
N SER A 62 15.71 0.44 -10.75
CA SER A 62 16.06 0.20 -9.34
C SER A 62 17.58 0.13 -9.08
N THR A 63 18.36 -0.33 -10.06
CA THR A 63 19.82 -0.38 -10.00
C THR A 63 20.42 1.03 -10.08
N VAL A 64 19.89 1.90 -10.95
CA VAL A 64 20.33 3.29 -11.07
C VAL A 64 20.07 4.04 -9.75
N VAL A 65 18.89 3.87 -9.16
CA VAL A 65 18.56 4.47 -7.87
C VAL A 65 19.48 3.95 -6.74
N ALA A 66 19.82 2.65 -6.75
CA ALA A 66 20.74 2.06 -5.76
C ALA A 66 22.18 2.62 -5.88
N ASP A 67 22.67 2.84 -7.10
CA ASP A 67 23.95 3.50 -7.34
C ASP A 67 23.97 4.93 -6.79
N PHE A 68 22.92 5.72 -7.06
CA PHE A 68 22.79 7.08 -6.51
C PHE A 68 22.82 7.09 -4.98
N ARG A 69 22.07 6.20 -4.33
CA ARG A 69 22.04 6.05 -2.86
C ARG A 69 23.42 5.70 -2.32
N THR A 70 24.14 4.80 -3.00
CA THR A 70 25.49 4.39 -2.60
C THR A 70 26.47 5.55 -2.66
N LYS A 71 26.38 6.40 -3.69
CA LYS A 71 27.25 7.58 -3.86
C LYS A 71 26.94 8.72 -2.90
N THR A 72 25.67 8.87 -2.51
CA THR A 72 25.22 10.00 -1.68
C THR A 72 25.05 9.65 -0.20
N GLY A 73 25.01 8.36 0.15
CA GLY A 73 24.68 7.91 1.50
C GLY A 73 23.19 8.07 1.86
N GLN A 74 22.33 8.44 0.90
CA GLN A 74 20.90 8.64 1.15
C GLN A 74 20.19 7.30 1.39
N PRO A 75 19.33 7.20 2.44
CA PRO A 75 18.55 6.00 2.68
C PRO A 75 17.45 5.82 1.62
N ALA A 76 16.92 4.60 1.50
CA ALA A 76 15.85 4.28 0.55
C ALA A 76 14.57 5.11 0.73
N SER A 77 14.36 5.66 1.94
CA SER A 77 13.25 6.56 2.28
C SER A 77 13.46 8.01 1.84
N GLN A 78 14.64 8.37 1.33
CA GLN A 78 15.00 9.75 0.99
C GLN A 78 15.51 9.94 -0.44
N ALA A 79 15.84 8.87 -1.16
CA ALA A 79 16.20 8.95 -2.58
C ALA A 79 15.53 7.81 -3.34
N TYR A 80 14.77 8.09 -4.38
CA TYR A 80 14.04 7.09 -5.17
C TYR A 80 13.82 7.57 -6.61
N ALA A 81 13.41 6.66 -7.50
CA ALA A 81 12.96 7.07 -8.83
C ALA A 81 11.73 7.98 -8.67
N ALA A 82 11.72 9.11 -9.39
CA ALA A 82 10.79 10.20 -9.15
C ALA A 82 9.34 9.73 -9.09
N ALA A 83 8.63 10.17 -8.06
CA ALA A 83 7.29 9.72 -7.79
C ALA A 83 6.36 10.92 -7.62
N ILE A 84 5.64 11.17 -8.71
CA ILE A 84 4.94 12.40 -9.01
C ILE A 84 3.50 12.33 -8.46
N VAL A 85 3.25 12.94 -7.33
CA VAL A 85 2.02 12.74 -6.56
C VAL A 85 0.94 13.79 -6.80
N ASN A 86 1.25 14.86 -7.55
CA ASN A 86 0.26 15.88 -7.90
C ASN A 86 0.62 16.64 -9.19
N ALA A 87 -0.35 17.40 -9.71
CA ALA A 87 -0.20 18.16 -10.95
C ALA A 87 0.87 19.26 -10.87
N ALA A 88 1.06 19.89 -9.71
CA ALA A 88 2.03 20.97 -9.55
C ALA A 88 3.47 20.45 -9.61
N GLU A 89 3.73 19.31 -8.97
CA GLU A 89 4.99 18.60 -9.04
C GLU A 89 5.26 18.10 -10.47
N ASN A 90 4.27 17.50 -11.13
CA ASN A 90 4.41 17.07 -12.53
C ASN A 90 4.83 18.21 -13.45
N ALA A 91 4.13 19.35 -13.36
CA ALA A 91 4.43 20.54 -14.15
C ALA A 91 5.83 21.10 -13.86
N CYS A 92 6.24 21.08 -12.59
CA CYS A 92 7.57 21.53 -12.18
C CYS A 92 8.68 20.63 -12.76
N ILE A 93 8.60 19.31 -12.58
CA ILE A 93 9.59 18.36 -13.11
C ILE A 93 9.64 18.43 -14.65
N THR A 94 8.49 18.55 -15.31
CA THR A 94 8.41 18.73 -16.78
C THR A 94 9.19 19.97 -17.23
N SER A 95 9.07 21.08 -16.50
CA SER A 95 9.82 22.32 -16.78
C SER A 95 11.32 22.15 -16.54
N LEU A 96 11.72 21.48 -15.46
CA LEU A 96 13.12 21.18 -15.17
C LEU A 96 13.75 20.33 -16.29
N MET A 97 13.04 19.30 -16.74
CA MET A 97 13.47 18.43 -17.84
C MET A 97 13.59 19.18 -19.16
N SER A 98 12.60 19.99 -19.54
CA SER A 98 12.65 20.81 -20.76
C SER A 98 13.84 21.78 -20.74
N THR A 99 14.11 22.39 -19.58
CA THR A 99 15.27 23.27 -19.38
C THR A 99 16.58 22.49 -19.51
N TYR A 100 16.69 21.34 -18.84
CA TYR A 100 17.84 20.46 -18.93
C TYR A 100 18.10 20.03 -20.37
N ASN A 101 17.08 19.59 -21.10
CA ASN A 101 17.17 19.16 -22.49
C ASN A 101 17.64 20.28 -23.42
N THR A 102 17.17 21.51 -23.19
CA THR A 102 17.62 22.68 -23.96
C THR A 102 19.12 22.91 -23.78
N VAL A 103 19.62 22.82 -22.55
CA VAL A 103 21.04 23.03 -22.24
C VAL A 103 21.90 21.86 -22.74
N HIS A 104 21.44 20.62 -22.55
CA HIS A 104 22.23 19.42 -22.81
C HIS A 104 22.19 18.97 -24.28
N TYR A 105 21.04 19.10 -24.94
CA TYR A 105 20.82 18.62 -26.32
C TYR A 105 20.59 19.74 -27.33
N GLY A 106 20.51 21.01 -26.89
CA GLY A 106 20.24 22.16 -27.77
C GLY A 106 18.79 22.26 -28.25
N ASN A 107 17.93 21.31 -27.89
CA ASN A 107 16.49 21.33 -28.18
C ASN A 107 15.73 20.67 -27.02
N PRO A 108 14.70 21.33 -26.47
CA PRO A 108 13.93 20.78 -25.35
C PRO A 108 13.16 19.50 -25.69
N LEU A 109 12.70 19.33 -26.93
CA LEU A 109 11.65 18.37 -27.28
C LEU A 109 12.15 17.22 -28.15
N ALA A 110 11.82 16.00 -27.77
CA ALA A 110 11.81 14.87 -28.67
C ALA A 110 10.81 15.09 -29.82
N THR A 111 11.23 14.77 -31.05
CA THR A 111 10.46 14.99 -32.28
C THR A 111 10.34 13.70 -33.08
N GLY A 112 9.42 13.66 -34.05
CA GLY A 112 9.33 12.54 -34.99
C GLY A 112 8.76 11.25 -34.39
N LEU A 113 7.94 11.32 -33.34
CA LEU A 113 7.35 10.16 -32.65
C LEU A 113 8.40 9.18 -32.09
N ASN A 114 9.58 9.69 -31.71
CA ASN A 114 10.62 8.89 -31.09
C ASN A 114 10.38 8.77 -29.58
N TRP A 115 9.67 7.73 -29.17
CA TRP A 115 9.38 7.43 -27.76
C TRP A 115 10.65 7.04 -26.99
N GLY A 116 11.62 6.39 -27.64
CA GLY A 116 12.91 6.03 -27.06
C GLY A 116 13.96 7.15 -27.01
N ASP A 117 13.56 8.40 -27.24
CA ASP A 117 14.48 9.55 -27.23
C ASP A 117 14.94 9.88 -25.80
N HIS A 118 16.25 10.06 -25.60
CA HIS A 118 16.84 10.33 -24.27
C HIS A 118 16.46 11.70 -23.65
N ARG A 119 15.64 12.50 -24.35
CA ARG A 119 14.96 13.69 -23.80
C ARG A 119 13.74 13.33 -22.97
N ASN A 120 13.15 12.15 -23.18
CA ASN A 120 12.24 11.51 -22.25
C ASN A 120 13.04 10.90 -21.09
N ALA A 121 12.37 10.52 -20.01
CA ALA A 121 13.03 9.90 -18.87
C ALA A 121 12.13 8.93 -18.12
N TRP A 122 12.74 7.93 -17.49
CA TRP A 122 12.04 7.05 -16.58
C TRP A 122 11.64 7.77 -15.30
N ILE A 123 10.42 7.49 -14.83
CA ILE A 123 9.93 7.81 -13.49
C ILE A 123 9.65 6.53 -12.70
N GLY A 124 9.28 6.67 -11.44
CA GLY A 124 9.15 5.56 -10.50
C GLY A 124 7.83 4.79 -10.55
N LEU A 125 6.87 5.14 -11.42
CA LEU A 125 5.58 4.45 -11.53
C LEU A 125 5.76 3.15 -12.34
N THR A 126 5.20 2.05 -11.86
CA THR A 126 5.35 0.73 -12.49
C THR A 126 4.23 -0.22 -12.05
N ASP A 127 3.83 -1.13 -12.92
CA ASP A 127 2.94 -2.26 -12.62
C ASP A 127 3.63 -3.62 -12.82
N ALA A 128 4.97 -3.65 -12.85
CA ALA A 128 5.78 -4.86 -13.07
C ALA A 128 5.52 -5.99 -12.04
N ALA A 129 4.94 -5.65 -10.89
CA ALA A 129 4.52 -6.63 -9.89
C ALA A 129 3.17 -7.28 -10.22
N GLN A 130 2.27 -6.55 -10.89
CA GLN A 130 0.94 -6.99 -11.28
C GLN A 130 0.39 -6.08 -12.40
N GLU A 131 0.31 -6.64 -13.60
CA GLU A 131 -0.31 -6.03 -14.78
C GLU A 131 -1.60 -5.26 -14.47
N GLY A 132 -1.66 -4.01 -14.94
CA GLY A 132 -2.78 -3.10 -14.78
C GLY A 132 -2.88 -2.44 -13.40
N ASN A 133 -1.93 -2.69 -12.49
CA ASN A 133 -1.89 -2.12 -11.14
C ASN A 133 -0.62 -1.28 -10.90
N PHE A 134 -0.61 -0.07 -11.47
CA PHE A 134 0.50 0.87 -11.35
C PHE A 134 0.66 1.42 -9.92
N VAL A 135 1.84 1.18 -9.35
CA VAL A 135 2.28 1.64 -8.02
C VAL A 135 3.62 2.38 -8.11
N TRP A 136 3.88 3.30 -7.17
CA TRP A 136 5.20 3.92 -7.07
C TRP A 136 6.21 2.91 -6.52
N SER A 137 7.37 2.77 -7.17
CA SER A 137 8.43 1.83 -6.81
C SER A 137 9.05 2.06 -5.42
N ASN A 138 8.90 3.27 -4.85
CA ASN A 138 9.28 3.56 -3.47
C ASN A 138 8.22 3.14 -2.44
N GLY A 139 7.09 2.60 -2.89
CA GLY A 139 5.98 2.15 -2.05
C GLY A 139 5.05 3.26 -1.57
N GLN A 140 5.23 4.51 -2.01
CA GLN A 140 4.32 5.58 -1.63
C GLN A 140 2.96 5.43 -2.32
N PRO A 141 1.84 5.73 -1.65
CA PRO A 141 0.53 5.77 -2.28
C PRO A 141 0.49 6.86 -3.35
N ASN A 142 -0.32 6.65 -4.40
CA ASN A 142 -0.61 7.72 -5.34
C ASN A 142 -1.63 8.68 -4.73
N CYS A 143 -1.17 9.86 -4.36
CA CYS A 143 -1.96 10.83 -3.62
C CYS A 143 -3.02 11.43 -4.52
N GLN A 144 -4.25 11.49 -4.02
CA GLN A 144 -5.40 11.96 -4.81
C GLN A 144 -5.64 11.13 -6.08
N ASP A 145 -5.04 9.93 -6.17
CA ASP A 145 -5.07 9.08 -7.36
C ASP A 145 -4.57 9.80 -8.64
N PHE A 146 -3.64 10.75 -8.50
CA PHE A 146 -3.15 11.56 -9.61
C PHE A 146 -2.51 10.70 -10.70
N ARG A 147 -3.04 10.76 -11.92
CA ARG A 147 -2.45 10.16 -13.12
C ARG A 147 -2.35 11.21 -14.21
N ASN A 148 -1.23 11.22 -14.94
CA ASN A 148 -1.03 12.11 -16.07
C ASN A 148 -0.70 11.36 -17.37
N TRP A 149 -1.36 10.23 -17.59
CA TRP A 149 -1.23 9.42 -18.81
C TRP A 149 -1.47 10.23 -20.08
N ASN A 150 -0.71 9.90 -21.11
CA ASN A 150 -0.90 10.38 -22.47
C ASN A 150 -2.18 9.76 -23.07
N VAL A 151 -2.66 10.33 -24.17
CA VAL A 151 -3.83 9.80 -24.86
C VAL A 151 -3.57 8.36 -25.31
N GLY A 152 -4.44 7.44 -24.86
CA GLY A 152 -4.31 6.01 -25.18
C GLY A 152 -3.65 5.17 -24.09
N GLU A 153 -2.99 5.80 -23.11
CA GLU A 153 -2.17 5.10 -22.10
C GLU A 153 -2.87 4.93 -20.73
N PRO A 154 -2.48 3.92 -19.94
CA PRO A 154 -1.54 2.85 -20.28
C PRO A 154 -2.19 1.78 -21.17
N ASN A 155 -1.44 1.20 -22.11
CA ASN A 155 -2.01 0.33 -23.14
C ASN A 155 -1.41 -1.09 -23.21
N ASN A 156 -0.26 -1.33 -22.55
CA ASN A 156 0.50 -2.58 -22.64
C ASN A 156 0.60 -3.14 -24.08
N PHE A 157 1.13 -2.34 -25.00
CA PHE A 157 1.07 -2.48 -26.44
C PHE A 157 1.64 -3.81 -26.98
N ALA A 158 2.42 -4.59 -26.21
CA ALA A 158 3.22 -5.66 -26.80
C ALA A 158 3.47 -6.94 -25.98
N ASN A 159 2.43 -7.56 -25.41
CA ASN A 159 2.51 -8.92 -24.86
C ASN A 159 2.88 -10.03 -25.88
N SER A 160 3.06 -9.71 -27.17
CA SER A 160 3.54 -10.63 -28.22
C SER A 160 4.99 -10.38 -28.71
N PHE A 161 5.64 -9.29 -28.26
CA PHE A 161 6.94 -8.83 -28.81
C PHE A 161 7.92 -8.30 -27.74
N SER A 162 7.44 -8.00 -26.54
CA SER A 162 8.25 -7.77 -25.35
C SER A 162 7.67 -8.61 -24.21
N ASN A 163 8.33 -8.62 -23.07
CA ASN A 163 7.80 -9.16 -21.82
C ASN A 163 6.80 -8.20 -21.12
N GLY A 164 6.16 -7.28 -21.85
CA GLY A 164 5.23 -6.27 -21.32
C GLY A 164 5.76 -4.84 -21.38
N GLU A 165 4.90 -3.89 -21.00
CA GLU A 165 5.19 -2.47 -20.81
C GLU A 165 4.85 -2.08 -19.37
N ASP A 166 5.78 -2.34 -18.46
CA ASP A 166 5.48 -2.25 -17.03
C ASP A 166 6.10 -1.02 -16.35
N TYR A 167 6.84 -0.19 -17.08
CA TYR A 167 7.59 0.95 -16.55
C TYR A 167 7.15 2.24 -17.21
N THR A 168 7.05 3.30 -16.41
CA THR A 168 6.48 4.57 -16.90
C THR A 168 7.56 5.57 -17.30
N GLU A 169 7.48 6.08 -18.53
CA GLU A 169 8.25 7.21 -19.01
C GLU A 169 7.49 8.54 -18.83
N LEU A 170 8.21 9.61 -18.50
CA LEU A 170 7.77 10.99 -18.58
C LEU A 170 8.16 11.55 -19.95
N LEU A 171 7.17 12.02 -20.69
CA LEU A 171 7.32 12.50 -22.06
C LEU A 171 7.70 13.97 -22.10
N ILE A 172 8.81 14.28 -22.78
CA ILE A 172 9.23 15.65 -23.13
C ILE A 172 9.27 15.74 -24.66
N MET A 173 8.08 15.60 -25.25
CA MET A 173 7.89 15.44 -26.69
C MET A 173 7.13 16.62 -27.29
N ALA A 174 7.37 16.86 -28.58
CA ALA A 174 6.59 17.79 -29.37
C ALA A 174 5.17 17.25 -29.65
N THR A 175 4.26 18.16 -29.98
CA THR A 175 2.89 17.80 -30.36
C THR A 175 2.88 16.89 -31.58
N TYR A 176 1.91 15.99 -31.64
CA TYR A 176 1.74 15.06 -32.75
C TYR A 176 0.26 14.82 -33.07
N MET A 177 -0.01 14.24 -34.24
CA MET A 177 -1.37 13.92 -34.67
C MET A 177 -1.77 12.52 -34.14
N TYR A 178 -2.86 12.45 -33.39
CA TYR A 178 -3.46 11.20 -32.92
C TYR A 178 -4.95 11.17 -33.27
N GLN A 179 -5.41 10.16 -34.01
CA GLN A 179 -6.80 10.01 -34.46
C GLN A 179 -7.43 11.32 -34.98
N SER A 180 -6.70 12.05 -35.82
CA SER A 180 -7.11 13.33 -36.42
C SER A 180 -7.20 14.53 -35.47
N ALA A 181 -6.68 14.43 -34.24
CA ALA A 181 -6.55 15.53 -33.29
C ALA A 181 -5.07 15.81 -32.94
N ILE A 182 -4.73 17.07 -32.69
CA ILE A 182 -3.40 17.44 -32.19
C ILE A 182 -3.34 17.02 -30.72
N ASN A 183 -2.43 16.12 -30.39
CA ASN A 183 -2.12 15.72 -29.04
C ASN A 183 -0.88 16.48 -28.53
N ASP A 184 -0.92 16.93 -27.28
CA ASP A 184 0.21 17.50 -26.57
C ASP A 184 0.73 16.51 -25.51
N PRO A 185 1.83 15.79 -25.79
CA PRO A 185 2.40 14.83 -24.84
C PRO A 185 3.27 15.49 -23.76
N MET A 186 3.45 16.82 -23.76
CA MET A 186 4.34 17.48 -22.82
C MET A 186 3.99 17.16 -21.36
N GLY A 187 4.92 16.52 -20.65
CA GLY A 187 4.77 16.12 -19.25
C GLY A 187 3.78 14.98 -19.02
N LYS A 188 3.26 14.36 -20.08
CA LYS A 188 2.39 13.19 -20.02
C LYS A 188 3.19 11.92 -19.79
N TRP A 189 2.51 10.85 -19.42
CA TRP A 189 3.12 9.56 -19.11
C TRP A 189 2.78 8.50 -20.14
N ASN A 190 3.68 7.57 -20.37
CA ASN A 190 3.49 6.41 -21.22
C ASN A 190 4.05 5.18 -20.50
N ASP A 191 3.35 4.06 -20.51
CA ASP A 191 3.92 2.77 -20.12
C ASP A 191 4.76 2.25 -21.29
N TRP A 192 5.93 1.68 -21.00
CA TRP A 192 6.88 1.33 -22.04
C TRP A 192 7.66 0.06 -21.69
N PHE A 193 8.28 -0.53 -22.73
CA PHE A 193 8.87 -1.86 -22.69
C PHE A 193 9.84 -2.04 -21.51
N ASN A 194 9.69 -3.18 -20.83
CA ASN A 194 10.55 -3.53 -19.70
C ASN A 194 12.02 -3.68 -20.10
N GLU A 195 12.25 -4.27 -21.27
CA GLU A 195 13.56 -4.58 -21.84
C GLU A 195 13.50 -4.66 -23.38
N LYS A 196 14.31 -5.54 -23.98
CA LYS A 196 14.46 -5.68 -25.43
C LYS A 196 13.16 -6.15 -26.10
N VAL A 197 12.78 -5.50 -27.20
CA VAL A 197 11.76 -6.03 -28.12
C VAL A 197 12.37 -7.20 -28.89
N ILE A 198 11.70 -8.35 -28.94
CA ILE A 198 12.07 -9.49 -29.78
C ILE A 198 10.96 -9.65 -30.82
N SER A 199 11.27 -9.36 -32.08
CA SER A 199 10.31 -9.56 -33.17
C SER A 199 10.04 -11.06 -33.40
N PRO A 200 8.93 -11.45 -34.07
CA PRO A 200 8.53 -12.86 -34.20
C PRO A 200 9.52 -13.73 -34.98
N ASN A 201 10.40 -13.11 -35.76
CA ASN A 201 11.49 -13.76 -36.49
C ASN A 201 12.82 -13.82 -35.67
N GLY A 202 12.78 -13.48 -34.38
CA GLY A 202 13.93 -13.54 -33.48
C GLY A 202 14.93 -12.39 -33.64
N GLN A 203 14.59 -11.33 -34.37
CA GLN A 203 15.43 -10.14 -34.40
C GLN A 203 15.20 -9.32 -33.13
N ILE A 204 16.30 -8.91 -32.51
CA ILE A 204 16.26 -7.99 -31.37
C ILE A 204 15.93 -6.61 -31.95
N GLY A 205 14.74 -6.10 -31.65
CA GLY A 205 14.36 -4.71 -31.91
C GLY A 205 15.13 -3.74 -31.01
N ASP A 206 15.02 -2.46 -31.32
CA ASP A 206 15.78 -1.42 -30.62
C ASP A 206 15.45 -1.42 -29.11
N VAL A 207 16.51 -1.32 -28.31
CA VAL A 207 16.41 -1.28 -26.86
C VAL A 207 16.25 0.18 -26.45
N THR A 208 15.10 0.54 -25.90
CA THR A 208 14.91 1.86 -25.32
C THR A 208 15.73 1.99 -24.04
N MET A 209 16.75 2.84 -24.07
CA MET A 209 17.55 3.17 -22.91
C MET A 209 17.31 4.64 -22.58
N LEU A 210 16.65 4.93 -21.46
CA LEU A 210 16.36 6.30 -21.03
C LEU A 210 17.12 6.65 -19.75
N PRO A 211 17.41 7.94 -19.51
CA PRO A 211 17.86 8.38 -18.20
C PRO A 211 16.76 8.20 -17.15
N VAL A 212 17.14 8.12 -15.88
CA VAL A 212 16.23 7.98 -14.74
C VAL A 212 16.20 9.29 -13.97
N ILE A 213 15.00 9.82 -13.71
CA ILE A 213 14.83 10.94 -12.79
C ILE A 213 14.84 10.40 -11.36
N ILE A 214 15.73 10.95 -10.54
CA ILE A 214 15.86 10.63 -9.12
C ILE A 214 15.34 11.80 -8.31
N GLU A 215 14.42 11.50 -7.40
CA GLU A 215 13.88 12.42 -6.42
C GLU A 215 14.56 12.19 -5.08
N VAL A 216 15.03 13.28 -4.47
CA VAL A 216 15.69 13.31 -3.17
C VAL A 216 14.89 14.20 -2.23
N GLY A 217 14.20 13.59 -1.29
CA GLY A 217 13.24 14.23 -0.41
C GLY A 217 12.51 13.22 0.44
N THR A 218 11.82 13.70 1.48
CA THR A 218 10.91 12.85 2.25
C THR A 218 9.64 12.64 1.44
N ALA A 219 9.28 11.41 1.11
CA ALA A 219 8.06 11.12 0.33
C ALA A 219 6.88 12.03 0.74
N GLU A 220 6.40 12.82 -0.23
CA GLU A 220 5.40 13.89 -0.02
C GLU A 220 4.09 13.33 0.51
N CYS A 221 3.88 12.03 0.29
CA CYS A 221 2.79 11.27 0.85
C CYS A 221 3.30 9.99 1.48
N LEU A 222 4.08 10.14 2.56
CA LEU A 222 4.25 9.01 3.44
C LEU A 222 2.86 8.47 3.81
N PRO A 223 2.59 7.17 3.59
CA PRO A 223 1.42 6.57 4.18
C PRO A 223 1.44 6.89 5.68
N PRO A 224 0.28 7.16 6.33
CA PRO A 224 0.28 7.39 7.76
C PRO A 224 1.08 6.28 8.45
N PRO A 225 1.86 6.59 9.51
CA PRO A 225 2.70 5.61 10.17
C PRO A 225 1.91 4.34 10.41
N ARG A 226 2.39 3.21 9.87
CA ARG A 226 1.78 1.91 10.16
C ARG A 226 2.00 1.64 11.63
N GLY A 227 0.91 1.39 12.34
CA GLY A 227 0.99 0.96 13.72
C GLY A 227 0.95 -0.56 13.84
N ASN A 228 1.04 -1.03 15.08
CA ASN A 228 1.13 -2.45 15.39
C ASN A 228 -0.12 -2.99 16.10
N ASP A 229 -1.19 -2.20 16.11
CA ASP A 229 -2.36 -2.42 16.95
C ASP A 229 -3.62 -2.60 16.09
N GLY A 230 -4.69 -3.11 16.70
CA GLY A 230 -5.95 -3.36 16.01
C GLY A 230 -7.09 -3.58 16.99
N CYS A 231 -8.17 -2.83 16.82
CA CYS A 231 -9.43 -3.05 17.53
C CYS A 231 -10.38 -3.92 16.70
N SER A 232 -10.99 -4.91 17.36
CA SER A 232 -11.83 -5.90 16.67
C SER A 232 -13.09 -5.26 16.08
N HIS A 233 -13.73 -5.93 15.13
CA HIS A 233 -15.07 -5.52 14.66
C HIS A 233 -16.08 -5.41 15.81
N GLY A 234 -15.92 -6.23 16.85
CA GLY A 234 -16.76 -6.21 18.05
C GLY A 234 -16.55 -4.95 18.89
N TYR A 235 -15.31 -4.44 18.98
CA TYR A 235 -15.04 -3.13 19.56
C TYR A 235 -15.77 -2.04 18.76
N TRP A 236 -15.52 -1.95 17.44
CA TRP A 236 -16.05 -0.88 16.61
C TRP A 236 -17.59 -0.83 16.57
N LYS A 237 -18.23 -2.01 16.58
CA LYS A 237 -19.68 -2.14 16.70
C LYS A 237 -20.22 -1.44 17.96
N ASN A 238 -19.53 -1.60 19.08
CA ASN A 238 -19.98 -1.17 20.42
C ASN A 238 -19.33 0.14 20.91
N ALA A 239 -18.30 0.64 20.24
CA ALA A 239 -17.58 1.86 20.62
C ALA A 239 -18.52 3.07 20.61
N LYS A 240 -18.18 4.17 21.31
CA LYS A 240 -18.96 5.42 21.22
C LYS A 240 -18.69 6.14 19.90
N ASP A 241 -19.62 7.01 19.49
CA ASP A 241 -19.51 7.76 18.22
C ASP A 241 -18.24 8.61 18.12
N ALA A 242 -17.72 9.09 19.25
CA ALA A 242 -16.45 9.79 19.31
C ALA A 242 -15.28 8.95 18.76
N ALA A 243 -15.27 7.63 18.94
CA ALA A 243 -14.27 6.74 18.35
C ALA A 243 -14.36 6.73 16.81
N TRP A 244 -15.57 6.76 16.26
CA TRP A 244 -15.83 6.81 14.82
C TRP A 244 -15.46 8.17 14.23
N THR A 245 -15.85 9.26 14.90
CA THR A 245 -15.47 10.62 14.52
C THR A 245 -13.96 10.81 14.55
N GLY A 246 -13.27 10.22 15.54
CA GLY A 246 -11.81 10.22 15.61
C GLY A 246 -11.13 9.43 14.49
N ALA A 247 -11.85 8.53 13.82
CA ALA A 247 -11.40 7.85 12.60
C ALA A 247 -11.84 8.57 11.31
N GLY A 248 -12.59 9.67 11.40
CA GLY A 248 -13.08 10.43 10.23
C GLY A 248 -14.32 9.82 9.54
N TYR A 249 -15.02 8.90 10.19
CA TYR A 249 -16.22 8.24 9.63
C TYR A 249 -17.44 8.42 10.52
N SER A 250 -18.62 8.24 9.93
CA SER A 250 -19.88 8.13 10.66
C SER A 250 -20.56 6.81 10.36
N ARG A 251 -21.34 6.32 11.33
CA ARG A 251 -22.07 5.05 11.24
C ARG A 251 -23.05 4.97 10.06
N THR A 252 -23.57 6.12 9.63
CA THR A 252 -24.63 6.23 8.61
C THR A 252 -24.08 6.32 7.19
N GLN A 253 -22.77 6.54 7.01
CA GLN A 253 -22.15 6.48 5.69
C GLN A 253 -22.39 5.10 5.07
N THR A 254 -22.61 5.08 3.77
CA THR A 254 -22.90 3.85 3.04
C THR A 254 -21.60 3.13 2.70
N PHE A 255 -21.61 1.82 2.87
CA PHE A 255 -20.47 0.94 2.59
C PHE A 255 -19.98 1.11 1.15
N SER A 256 -20.90 1.15 0.19
CA SER A 256 -20.57 1.31 -1.23
C SER A 256 -19.83 2.61 -1.53
N ASN A 257 -20.22 3.73 -0.90
CA ASN A 257 -19.58 5.01 -1.17
C ASN A 257 -18.22 5.11 -0.50
N VAL A 258 -18.09 4.58 0.72
CA VAL A 258 -16.83 4.62 1.49
C VAL A 258 -15.76 3.73 0.84
N PHE A 259 -16.14 2.55 0.37
CA PHE A 259 -15.21 1.61 -0.25
C PHE A 259 -15.13 1.73 -1.77
N GLY A 260 -16.02 2.45 -2.44
CA GLY A 260 -16.08 2.51 -3.92
C GLY A 260 -16.57 1.20 -4.55
N VAL A 261 -17.45 0.49 -3.85
CA VAL A 261 -18.02 -0.78 -4.33
C VAL A 261 -19.17 -0.48 -5.29
N THR A 262 -19.08 -0.99 -6.51
CA THR A 262 -20.10 -0.85 -7.56
C THR A 262 -20.90 -2.13 -7.75
N ASN A 263 -20.35 -3.28 -7.33
CA ASN A 263 -21.01 -4.58 -7.39
C ASN A 263 -21.37 -5.08 -5.98
N GLY A 264 -22.67 -5.05 -5.64
CA GLY A 264 -23.17 -5.62 -4.39
C GLY A 264 -22.98 -7.14 -4.40
N ARG A 265 -22.32 -7.68 -3.38
CA ARG A 265 -22.15 -9.12 -3.15
C ARG A 265 -22.53 -9.48 -1.71
N GLY A 266 -23.03 -10.68 -1.49
CA GLY A 266 -23.59 -11.07 -0.18
C GLY A 266 -24.86 -10.29 0.15
N VAL A 267 -24.99 -9.81 1.38
CA VAL A 267 -26.12 -8.97 1.86
C VAL A 267 -25.85 -7.47 1.66
N ILE A 268 -24.75 -7.09 1.00
CA ILE A 268 -24.43 -5.70 0.71
C ILE A 268 -25.30 -5.18 -0.44
N THR A 269 -26.18 -4.25 -0.11
CA THR A 269 -27.00 -3.52 -1.09
C THR A 269 -26.37 -2.15 -1.33
N ILE A 270 -26.08 -1.86 -2.60
CA ILE A 270 -25.45 -0.61 -3.04
C ILE A 270 -26.29 0.59 -2.61
N GLY A 271 -25.62 1.62 -2.08
CA GLY A 271 -26.25 2.88 -1.68
C GLY A 271 -27.13 2.81 -0.43
N THR A 272 -27.28 1.64 0.20
CA THR A 272 -28.21 1.46 1.34
C THR A 272 -27.55 0.82 2.55
N THR A 273 -26.72 -0.21 2.39
CA THR A 273 -26.02 -0.82 3.54
C THR A 273 -25.04 0.19 4.13
N THR A 274 -25.26 0.60 5.38
CA THR A 274 -24.39 1.53 6.12
C THR A 274 -23.17 0.81 6.69
N LEU A 275 -22.14 1.57 7.10
CA LEU A 275 -20.98 1.02 7.81
C LEU A 275 -21.38 0.30 9.11
N GLN A 276 -22.38 0.82 9.83
CA GLN A 276 -22.94 0.14 11.01
C GLN A 276 -23.57 -1.20 10.64
N ASN A 277 -24.44 -1.22 9.64
CA ASN A 277 -25.13 -2.44 9.22
C ASN A 277 -24.11 -3.49 8.72
N ALA A 278 -23.06 -3.05 8.03
CA ALA A 278 -21.97 -3.90 7.58
C ALA A 278 -21.24 -4.59 8.75
N LEU A 279 -20.97 -3.90 9.87
CA LEU A 279 -20.37 -4.50 11.07
C LEU A 279 -21.28 -5.51 11.79
N GLU A 280 -22.58 -5.45 11.54
CA GLU A 280 -23.58 -6.28 12.20
C GLU A 280 -23.98 -7.54 11.43
N LEU A 281 -23.52 -7.67 10.18
CA LEU A 281 -23.87 -8.81 9.33
C LEU A 281 -23.56 -10.14 10.00
N GLY A 282 -24.39 -11.15 9.78
CA GLY A 282 -24.04 -12.54 10.03
C GLY A 282 -23.29 -13.14 8.83
N GLY A 283 -22.88 -14.41 8.91
CA GLY A 283 -22.38 -15.15 7.73
C GLY A 283 -20.89 -14.99 7.42
N GLY A 284 -20.45 -15.71 6.38
CA GLY A 284 -19.06 -15.81 5.91
C GLY A 284 -18.81 -15.03 4.61
N GLY A 285 -17.71 -15.34 3.91
CA GLY A 285 -17.42 -14.78 2.58
C GLY A 285 -17.47 -13.25 2.55
N TYR A 286 -18.25 -12.69 1.63
CA TYR A 286 -18.43 -11.24 1.45
C TYR A 286 -19.04 -10.53 2.67
N ASP A 287 -19.93 -11.18 3.41
CA ASP A 287 -20.52 -10.59 4.60
C ASP A 287 -19.48 -10.46 5.73
N ASN A 288 -18.61 -11.47 5.86
CA ASN A 288 -17.47 -11.38 6.78
C ASN A 288 -16.44 -10.34 6.33
N LEU A 289 -16.16 -10.27 5.03
CA LEU A 289 -15.26 -9.27 4.49
C LEU A 289 -15.78 -7.85 4.74
N ALA A 290 -17.08 -7.60 4.60
CA ALA A 290 -17.66 -6.31 4.93
C ALA A 290 -17.44 -5.95 6.41
N ARG A 291 -17.71 -6.88 7.35
CA ARG A 291 -17.43 -6.65 8.78
C ARG A 291 -15.97 -6.32 9.04
N GLN A 292 -15.06 -7.17 8.55
CA GLN A 292 -13.64 -7.06 8.85
C GLN A 292 -12.99 -5.88 8.13
N GLY A 293 -13.45 -5.57 6.92
CA GLY A 293 -13.03 -4.42 6.14
C GLY A 293 -13.40 -3.09 6.80
N VAL A 294 -14.62 -2.96 7.35
CA VAL A 294 -15.01 -1.76 8.10
C VAL A 294 -14.13 -1.58 9.34
N ALA A 295 -13.92 -2.64 10.12
CA ALA A 295 -13.07 -2.57 11.30
C ALA A 295 -11.62 -2.20 10.94
N ALA A 296 -11.06 -2.83 9.90
CA ALA A 296 -9.70 -2.54 9.41
C ALA A 296 -9.58 -1.09 8.93
N LEU A 297 -10.59 -0.56 8.24
CA LEU A 297 -10.58 0.82 7.78
C LEU A 297 -10.59 1.80 8.96
N LEU A 298 -11.45 1.57 9.96
CA LEU A 298 -11.52 2.42 11.15
C LEU A 298 -10.21 2.37 11.95
N ASN A 299 -9.62 1.19 12.12
CA ASN A 299 -8.29 1.06 12.72
C ASN A 299 -7.23 1.85 11.93
N ALA A 300 -7.19 1.66 10.62
CA ALA A 300 -6.22 2.31 9.74
C ALA A 300 -6.34 3.84 9.77
N SER A 301 -7.56 4.36 9.78
CA SER A 301 -7.81 5.80 9.84
C SER A 301 -7.55 6.42 11.21
N ARG A 302 -7.36 5.61 12.24
CA ARG A 302 -6.83 6.06 13.53
C ARG A 302 -5.29 6.11 13.59
N GLY A 303 -4.61 5.56 12.57
CA GLY A 303 -3.16 5.62 12.43
C GLY A 303 -2.37 4.64 13.32
N PHE A 304 -3.03 3.62 13.88
CA PHE A 304 -2.35 2.59 14.69
C PHE A 304 -2.36 1.19 14.05
N TYR A 305 -2.88 1.07 12.84
CA TYR A 305 -3.06 -0.22 12.16
C TYR A 305 -1.89 -0.57 11.23
N PRO A 306 -1.65 -1.86 10.94
CA PRO A 306 -0.56 -2.29 10.05
C PRO A 306 -0.74 -1.93 8.57
N TYR A 307 -1.95 -1.52 8.17
CA TYR A 307 -2.27 -1.06 6.81
C TYR A 307 -2.86 0.34 6.82
N THR A 308 -2.71 1.04 5.71
CA THR A 308 -3.31 2.38 5.53
C THR A 308 -4.79 2.30 5.19
N PRO A 309 -5.53 3.41 5.34
CA PRO A 309 -6.93 3.49 4.91
C PRO A 309 -7.11 3.15 3.43
N ASP A 310 -6.18 3.57 2.57
CA ASP A 310 -6.28 3.37 1.12
C ASP A 310 -5.98 1.92 0.72
N GLU A 311 -5.01 1.28 1.36
CA GLU A 311 -4.74 -0.16 1.15
C GLU A 311 -5.97 -0.99 1.52
N ILE A 312 -6.61 -0.69 2.65
CA ILE A 312 -7.83 -1.38 3.09
C ILE A 312 -9.00 -1.08 2.13
N LYS A 313 -9.21 0.18 1.76
CA LYS A 313 -10.26 0.55 0.82
C LYS A 313 -10.10 -0.18 -0.52
N THR A 314 -8.90 -0.16 -1.09
CA THR A 314 -8.59 -0.80 -2.37
C THR A 314 -8.73 -2.31 -2.30
N ALA A 315 -8.21 -2.98 -1.26
CA ALA A 315 -8.34 -4.42 -1.13
C ALA A 315 -9.81 -4.86 -1.01
N VAL A 316 -10.60 -4.19 -0.18
CA VAL A 316 -12.03 -4.48 -0.02
C VAL A 316 -12.78 -4.17 -1.32
N ARG A 317 -12.54 -3.01 -1.93
CA ARG A 317 -13.13 -2.60 -3.22
C ARG A 317 -12.91 -3.65 -4.29
N ASN A 318 -11.66 -4.05 -4.52
CA ASN A 318 -11.30 -4.96 -5.60
C ASN A 318 -11.90 -6.35 -5.37
N MET A 319 -11.89 -6.83 -4.12
CA MET A 319 -12.53 -8.11 -3.80
C MET A 319 -14.04 -8.10 -4.11
N PHE A 320 -14.74 -7.01 -3.80
CA PHE A 320 -16.17 -6.86 -4.11
C PHE A 320 -16.45 -6.64 -5.61
N ASN A 321 -15.65 -5.82 -6.29
CA ASN A 321 -15.92 -5.46 -7.68
C ASN A 321 -15.48 -6.57 -8.64
N ILE A 322 -14.26 -7.09 -8.47
CA ILE A 322 -13.60 -7.99 -9.42
C ILE A 322 -13.19 -9.35 -8.82
N GLY A 323 -13.40 -9.59 -7.52
CA GLY A 323 -13.15 -10.90 -6.91
C GLY A 323 -11.69 -11.20 -6.56
N THR A 324 -10.80 -10.22 -6.69
CA THR A 324 -9.38 -10.36 -6.33
C THR A 324 -8.95 -9.14 -5.52
N ALA A 325 -8.03 -9.33 -4.57
CA ALA A 325 -7.42 -8.25 -3.80
C ALA A 325 -5.95 -8.53 -3.54
N VAL A 326 -5.17 -7.47 -3.33
CA VAL A 326 -3.75 -7.58 -2.96
C VAL A 326 -3.50 -6.72 -1.73
N LEU A 327 -2.79 -7.28 -0.77
CA LEU A 327 -2.25 -6.54 0.37
C LEU A 327 -0.76 -6.79 0.48
N PRO A 328 0.08 -5.77 0.72
CA PRO A 328 1.52 -5.99 0.83
C PRO A 328 1.89 -6.72 2.12
N LYS A 329 3.11 -7.27 2.15
CA LYS A 329 3.72 -7.79 3.38
C LYS A 329 3.86 -6.67 4.41
N VAL A 330 3.54 -6.96 5.67
CA VAL A 330 3.72 -6.04 6.80
C VAL A 330 4.45 -6.72 7.96
N ILE A 331 5.13 -5.94 8.79
CA ILE A 331 5.78 -6.42 10.01
C ILE A 331 5.11 -5.73 11.19
N VAL A 332 4.60 -6.51 12.13
CA VAL A 332 3.91 -6.04 13.32
C VAL A 332 4.61 -6.61 14.54
N ASN A 333 5.19 -5.73 15.38
CA ASN A 333 5.94 -6.14 16.57
C ASN A 333 6.96 -7.28 16.28
N GLY A 334 7.69 -7.19 15.16
CA GLY A 334 8.66 -8.20 14.73
C GLY A 334 8.07 -9.43 14.04
N THR A 335 6.74 -9.60 14.03
CA THR A 335 6.06 -10.70 13.32
C THR A 335 5.78 -10.30 11.88
N THR A 336 6.16 -11.14 10.93
CA THR A 336 5.90 -10.90 9.50
C THR A 336 4.53 -11.45 9.11
N TYR A 337 3.67 -10.59 8.56
CA TYR A 337 2.40 -10.95 7.94
C TYR A 337 2.57 -10.82 6.43
N MET A 338 2.46 -11.96 5.74
CA MET A 338 2.88 -12.07 4.34
C MET A 338 2.04 -11.24 3.36
N GLY A 339 0.78 -10.91 3.71
CA GLY A 339 -0.16 -10.37 2.73
C GLY A 339 -0.27 -11.31 1.52
N GLY A 340 -0.33 -10.72 0.33
CA GLY A 340 -0.35 -11.41 -0.95
C GLY A 340 -1.65 -11.19 -1.73
N THR A 341 -1.84 -12.01 -2.76
CA THR A 341 -3.04 -12.01 -3.59
C THR A 341 -4.11 -12.90 -2.97
N TYR A 342 -5.32 -12.37 -2.85
CA TYR A 342 -6.51 -13.06 -2.36
C TYR A 342 -7.50 -13.17 -3.51
N THR A 343 -7.99 -14.37 -3.78
CA THR A 343 -9.05 -14.66 -4.76
C THR A 343 -10.35 -15.14 -4.10
N ASP A 344 -10.38 -15.15 -2.77
CA ASP A 344 -11.54 -15.54 -1.96
C ASP A 344 -11.79 -14.50 -0.86
N ALA A 345 -13.04 -14.04 -0.78
CA ALA A 345 -13.46 -13.02 0.19
C ALA A 345 -13.37 -13.52 1.64
N GLY A 346 -13.61 -14.81 1.88
CA GLY A 346 -13.50 -15.39 3.22
C GLY A 346 -12.05 -15.41 3.73
N THR A 347 -11.11 -15.68 2.85
CA THR A 347 -9.67 -15.72 3.13
C THR A 347 -9.15 -14.32 3.43
N LEU A 348 -9.50 -13.32 2.60
CA LEU A 348 -9.16 -11.91 2.87
C LEU A 348 -9.78 -11.44 4.19
N ALA A 349 -11.04 -11.78 4.46
CA ALA A 349 -11.71 -11.42 5.70
C ALA A 349 -11.01 -12.01 6.93
N SER A 350 -10.57 -13.27 6.86
CA SER A 350 -9.86 -13.95 7.96
C SER A 350 -8.48 -13.33 8.22
N TYR A 351 -7.81 -12.89 7.17
CA TYR A 351 -6.56 -12.16 7.29
C TYR A 351 -6.75 -10.80 7.99
N LEU A 352 -7.74 -10.02 7.56
CA LEU A 352 -8.08 -8.74 8.20
C LEU A 352 -8.56 -8.92 9.65
N ASP A 353 -9.32 -9.98 9.94
CA ASP A 353 -9.73 -10.32 11.31
C ASP A 353 -8.51 -10.54 12.21
N THR A 354 -7.49 -11.26 11.74
CA THR A 354 -6.25 -11.48 12.50
C THR A 354 -5.62 -10.14 12.91
N LEU A 355 -5.53 -9.19 11.98
CA LEU A 355 -4.94 -7.88 12.23
C LEU A 355 -5.84 -6.97 13.07
N ASN A 356 -7.17 -7.09 12.93
CA ASN A 356 -8.13 -6.39 13.79
C ASN A 356 -8.07 -6.85 15.25
N ASN A 357 -7.41 -7.96 15.55
CA ASN A 357 -7.29 -8.51 16.90
C ASN A 357 -5.86 -8.40 17.48
N LEU A 358 -5.02 -7.50 16.96
CA LEU A 358 -3.64 -7.29 17.43
C LEU A 358 -3.53 -6.67 18.84
N GLY A 359 -4.62 -6.08 19.33
CA GLY A 359 -4.65 -5.37 20.61
C GLY A 359 -5.20 -3.97 20.39
N CYS A 360 -6.28 -3.63 21.10
CA CYS A 360 -6.95 -2.35 20.88
C CYS A 360 -6.31 -1.26 21.76
N PRO A 361 -5.74 -0.19 21.18
CA PRO A 361 -5.10 0.87 21.96
C PRO A 361 -6.12 1.91 22.45
N LEU A 362 -7.43 1.70 22.19
CA LEU A 362 -8.49 2.62 22.53
C LEU A 362 -9.35 2.09 23.68
N ASN A 363 -9.80 3.00 24.53
CA ASN A 363 -10.85 2.72 25.51
C ASN A 363 -12.25 2.70 24.83
N ASN A 364 -13.31 2.39 25.58
CA ASN A 364 -14.68 2.34 25.05
C ASN A 364 -15.23 3.71 24.57
N LYS A 365 -14.59 4.83 24.96
CA LYS A 365 -14.94 6.18 24.51
C LYS A 365 -14.23 6.57 23.21
N GLY A 366 -13.19 5.83 22.80
CA GLY A 366 -12.37 6.13 21.63
C GLY A 366 -11.07 6.88 21.94
N ASP A 367 -10.80 7.16 23.21
CA ASP A 367 -9.55 7.81 23.63
C ASP A 367 -8.43 6.77 23.67
N ALA A 368 -7.19 7.23 23.43
CA ALA A 368 -6.01 6.40 23.66
C ALA A 368 -6.01 5.91 25.11
N ALA A 369 -5.95 4.59 25.29
CA ALA A 369 -5.88 3.99 26.60
C ALA A 369 -4.54 4.41 27.24
N SER A 370 -4.61 5.19 28.32
CA SER A 370 -3.43 5.50 29.14
C SER A 370 -2.85 4.18 29.63
N THR A 371 -1.76 3.74 29.02
CA THR A 371 -1.00 2.60 29.47
C THR A 371 0.46 3.01 29.59
N SER A 372 0.96 2.88 30.81
CA SER A 372 2.37 2.99 31.14
C SER A 372 3.16 2.12 30.17
N SER A 373 4.00 2.77 29.37
CA SER A 373 4.96 2.13 28.50
C SER A 373 5.84 1.18 29.31
N ARG A 374 5.68 -0.13 29.11
CA ARG A 374 6.74 -1.07 29.45
C ARG A 374 7.62 -1.25 28.22
N SER A 375 8.73 -0.53 28.29
CA SER A 375 9.91 -0.59 27.42
C SER A 375 10.21 -1.99 26.90
N GLY A 376 10.69 -1.99 25.65
CA GLY A 376 11.23 -3.14 24.96
C GLY A 376 12.21 -3.94 25.81
N ILE A 377 12.06 -5.25 25.73
CA ILE A 377 13.10 -6.23 26.02
C ILE A 377 13.42 -6.86 24.66
N PRO A 378 14.70 -6.96 24.26
CA PRO A 378 15.05 -7.62 23.02
C PRO A 378 14.80 -9.12 23.19
N VAL A 379 13.88 -9.67 22.40
CA VAL A 379 13.67 -11.12 22.33
C VAL A 379 14.23 -11.60 21.00
N THR A 380 15.29 -12.39 21.14
CA THR A 380 15.95 -13.23 20.14
C THR A 380 14.95 -14.05 19.33
N ASP A 381 15.30 -14.34 18.07
CA ASP A 381 14.52 -15.15 17.13
C ASP A 381 13.80 -16.33 17.81
N VAL A 382 12.50 -16.16 18.01
CA VAL A 382 11.57 -17.26 18.26
C VAL A 382 10.71 -17.36 17.01
N ALA A 383 10.92 -18.42 16.23
CA ALA A 383 9.99 -18.81 15.19
C ALA A 383 8.62 -19.05 15.83
N PHE A 384 7.66 -18.16 15.57
CA PHE A 384 6.28 -18.34 16.00
C PHE A 384 5.46 -18.98 14.87
N GLU A 385 4.99 -20.20 15.13
CA GLU A 385 4.02 -20.92 14.32
C GLU A 385 2.65 -20.20 14.32
N LYS A 386 1.98 -20.12 13.16
CA LYS A 386 0.58 -19.62 13.03
C LYS A 386 -0.32 -20.39 13.98
N GLY A 387 -0.98 -19.63 14.86
CA GLY A 387 -1.92 -20.18 15.82
C GLY A 387 -3.05 -20.97 15.14
N LEU A 388 -3.38 -22.12 15.73
CA LEU A 388 -4.50 -22.97 15.36
C LEU A 388 -5.83 -22.17 15.35
N ALA A 389 -6.52 -22.18 14.21
CA ALA A 389 -7.86 -21.65 14.00
C ALA A 389 -8.80 -22.76 13.51
N VAL A 390 -10.08 -22.67 13.86
CA VAL A 390 -11.07 -23.69 13.52
C VAL A 390 -12.36 -23.01 13.11
N SER A 391 -12.88 -23.34 11.94
CA SER A 391 -14.16 -22.86 11.42
C SER A 391 -15.06 -24.01 11.00
N GLY A 392 -16.37 -23.77 10.89
CA GLY A 392 -17.32 -24.79 10.48
C GLY A 392 -18.48 -24.23 9.68
N TYR A 393 -18.74 -24.80 8.50
CA TYR A 393 -19.77 -24.33 7.57
C TYR A 393 -20.48 -25.47 6.82
N PRO A 394 -21.76 -25.30 6.44
CA PRO A 394 -22.65 -24.24 6.90
C PRO A 394 -22.97 -24.41 8.39
N ASN A 395 -23.14 -23.32 9.13
CA ASN A 395 -23.56 -23.36 10.54
C ASN A 395 -24.53 -22.20 10.81
N PRO A 396 -25.84 -22.43 11.03
CA PRO A 396 -26.50 -23.73 11.21
C PRO A 396 -26.51 -24.63 9.96
N SER A 397 -26.68 -25.95 10.13
CA SER A 397 -26.84 -26.91 9.02
C SER A 397 -28.01 -27.85 9.22
N ARG A 398 -28.71 -28.19 8.12
CA ARG A 398 -29.73 -29.26 8.08
C ARG A 398 -29.16 -30.63 7.68
N THR A 399 -27.94 -30.70 7.15
CA THR A 399 -27.35 -31.95 6.65
C THR A 399 -26.06 -32.29 7.37
N SER A 400 -24.96 -31.66 6.99
CA SER A 400 -23.62 -31.89 7.53
C SER A 400 -22.87 -30.57 7.68
N PHE A 401 -21.77 -30.58 8.43
CA PHE A 401 -20.83 -29.48 8.57
C PHE A 401 -19.49 -29.87 7.94
N ASN A 402 -18.85 -28.93 7.28
CA ASN A 402 -17.44 -28.98 6.93
C ASN A 402 -16.68 -28.18 7.98
N ILE A 403 -15.75 -28.82 8.69
CA ILE A 403 -14.86 -28.19 9.67
C ILE A 403 -13.52 -27.98 9.01
N GLN A 404 -13.06 -26.75 8.99
CA GLN A 404 -11.73 -26.40 8.51
C GLN A 404 -10.84 -26.10 9.72
N VAL A 405 -9.71 -26.80 9.78
CA VAL A 405 -8.70 -26.65 10.82
C VAL A 405 -7.49 -25.96 10.20
N ASP A 406 -7.36 -24.67 10.43
CA ASP A 406 -6.31 -23.83 9.86
C ASP A 406 -5.15 -23.71 10.87
N GLY A 407 -3.91 -23.96 10.43
CA GLY A 407 -2.72 -23.83 11.27
C GLY A 407 -1.45 -23.92 10.42
N LEU A 408 -0.31 -23.40 10.88
CA LEU A 408 1.00 -23.69 10.27
C LEU A 408 1.74 -24.83 10.95
N SER A 409 1.21 -25.37 12.06
CA SER A 409 1.90 -26.45 12.77
C SER A 409 1.88 -27.74 11.95
N THR A 410 3.02 -28.43 11.93
CA THR A 410 3.17 -29.76 11.29
C THR A 410 2.57 -30.89 12.15
N GLU A 411 2.23 -30.59 13.40
CA GLU A 411 1.62 -31.54 14.32
C GLU A 411 0.22 -31.96 13.88
N ARG A 412 -0.18 -33.18 14.22
CA ARG A 412 -1.49 -33.72 13.84
C ARG A 412 -2.55 -33.28 14.86
N ALA A 413 -3.65 -32.74 14.36
CA ALA A 413 -4.77 -32.32 15.18
C ALA A 413 -5.70 -33.50 15.53
N SER A 414 -6.38 -33.38 16.66
CA SER A 414 -7.51 -34.22 17.05
C SER A 414 -8.76 -33.36 17.21
N VAL A 415 -9.91 -33.89 16.79
CA VAL A 415 -11.21 -33.23 16.86
C VAL A 415 -12.16 -34.08 17.69
N LYS A 416 -12.75 -33.49 18.73
CA LYS A 416 -13.75 -34.11 19.59
C LYS A 416 -15.04 -33.31 19.53
N VAL A 417 -16.16 -33.98 19.27
CA VAL A 417 -17.48 -33.33 19.21
C VAL A 417 -18.35 -33.81 20.36
N THR A 418 -18.95 -32.89 21.11
CA THR A 418 -19.87 -33.18 22.21
C THR A 418 -21.23 -32.52 22.00
N ASP A 419 -22.31 -33.14 22.50
CA ASP A 419 -23.62 -32.49 22.61
C ASP A 419 -23.68 -31.54 23.83
N LEU A 420 -24.82 -30.86 24.04
CA LEU A 420 -25.03 -29.94 25.16
C LEU A 420 -24.92 -30.59 26.54
N ASN A 421 -25.12 -31.90 26.64
CA ASN A 421 -25.02 -32.63 27.90
C ASN A 421 -23.58 -33.15 28.14
N GLY A 422 -22.62 -32.75 27.29
CA GLY A 422 -21.22 -33.16 27.37
C GLY A 422 -20.96 -34.57 26.86
N ARG A 423 -21.95 -35.26 26.29
CA ARG A 423 -21.75 -36.60 25.73
C ARG A 423 -20.95 -36.50 24.44
N VAL A 424 -19.92 -37.32 24.31
CA VAL A 424 -19.09 -37.39 23.10
C VAL A 424 -19.88 -38.05 21.97
N ILE A 425 -19.98 -37.34 20.85
CA ILE A 425 -20.75 -37.74 19.67
C ILE A 425 -19.83 -38.25 18.57
N GLU A 426 -18.67 -37.61 18.38
CA GLU A 426 -17.69 -38.02 17.37
C GLU A 426 -16.28 -37.66 17.86
N THR A 427 -15.28 -38.45 17.48
CA THR A 427 -13.87 -38.13 17.70
C THR A 427 -13.07 -38.54 16.46
N ARG A 428 -12.21 -37.65 15.98
CA ARG A 428 -11.27 -37.90 14.89
C ARG A 428 -9.86 -37.55 15.33
N THR A 429 -8.91 -38.42 15.02
CA THR A 429 -7.49 -38.22 15.34
C THR A 429 -6.68 -38.18 14.06
N ASN A 430 -5.43 -37.72 14.17
CA ASN A 430 -4.45 -37.69 13.08
C ASN A 430 -4.80 -36.76 11.89
N ILE A 431 -5.50 -35.66 12.17
CA ILE A 431 -5.92 -34.68 11.16
C ILE A 431 -4.73 -33.80 10.76
N ALA A 432 -4.50 -33.62 9.46
CA ALA A 432 -3.48 -32.70 8.96
C ALA A 432 -3.99 -31.24 9.01
N ALA A 433 -3.08 -30.28 9.19
CA ALA A 433 -3.41 -28.86 9.08
C ALA A 433 -3.97 -28.53 7.67
N ASN A 434 -4.93 -27.62 7.61
CA ASN A 434 -5.68 -27.20 6.41
C ASN A 434 -6.55 -28.33 5.79
N GLN A 435 -6.77 -29.44 6.51
CA GLN A 435 -7.68 -30.49 6.07
C GLN A 435 -9.14 -30.12 6.35
N LEU A 436 -10.00 -30.30 5.34
CA LEU A 436 -11.45 -30.15 5.48
C LEU A 436 -12.07 -31.44 6.01
N LEU A 437 -12.77 -31.36 7.15
CA LEU A 437 -13.43 -32.49 7.79
C LEU A 437 -14.95 -32.37 7.68
N ARG A 438 -15.57 -33.31 6.97
CA ARG A 438 -17.04 -33.40 6.94
C ARG A 438 -17.57 -34.23 8.12
N ILE A 439 -18.40 -33.63 8.96
CA ILE A 439 -19.02 -34.23 10.15
C ILE A 439 -20.53 -33.93 10.20
N GLY A 440 -21.25 -34.59 11.11
CA GLY A 440 -22.60 -34.17 11.48
C GLY A 440 -23.77 -34.68 10.63
N SER A 441 -23.51 -35.52 9.62
CA SER A 441 -24.55 -36.10 8.74
C SER A 441 -25.62 -36.87 9.52
N ASN A 442 -25.24 -37.53 10.62
CA ASN A 442 -26.12 -38.35 11.45
C ASN A 442 -26.49 -37.69 12.79
N TYR A 443 -26.16 -36.41 12.95
CA TYR A 443 -26.46 -35.70 14.19
C TYR A 443 -27.94 -35.37 14.26
N LYS A 444 -28.55 -35.55 15.44
CA LYS A 444 -29.91 -35.06 15.70
C LYS A 444 -29.90 -33.54 15.75
N ALA A 445 -31.05 -32.92 15.48
CA ALA A 445 -31.20 -31.48 15.68
C ALA A 445 -30.84 -31.09 17.12
N GLY A 446 -30.02 -30.05 17.28
CA GLY A 446 -29.43 -29.68 18.58
C GLY A 446 -28.14 -28.89 18.43
N MET A 447 -27.58 -28.47 19.56
CA MET A 447 -26.28 -27.78 19.60
C MET A 447 -25.15 -28.74 19.94
N TYR A 448 -23.99 -28.50 19.32
CA TYR A 448 -22.78 -29.31 19.51
C TYR A 448 -21.57 -28.39 19.73
N TYR A 449 -20.58 -28.88 20.47
CA TYR A 449 -19.28 -28.24 20.63
C TYR A 449 -18.21 -29.11 19.98
N VAL A 450 -17.44 -28.52 19.07
CA VAL A 450 -16.29 -29.13 18.42
C VAL A 450 -15.04 -28.59 19.10
N GLU A 451 -14.27 -29.46 19.71
CA GLU A 451 -12.99 -29.17 20.32
C GLU A 451 -11.88 -29.71 19.42
N VAL A 452 -10.93 -28.86 19.05
CA VAL A 452 -9.75 -29.23 18.26
C VAL A 452 -8.52 -29.02 19.10
N VAL A 453 -7.70 -30.05 19.21
CA VAL A 453 -6.43 -30.04 19.93
C VAL A 453 -5.31 -30.36 18.94
N GLN A 454 -4.35 -29.46 18.78
CA GLN A 454 -3.12 -29.67 18.01
C GLN A 454 -1.95 -29.32 18.93
N GLY A 455 -1.18 -30.34 19.33
CA GLY A 455 -0.16 -30.19 20.36
C GLY A 455 -0.71 -29.79 21.72
N SER A 456 -0.15 -28.72 22.26
CA SER A 456 -0.59 -28.09 23.50
C SER A 456 -1.75 -27.09 23.30
N ILE A 457 -2.13 -26.80 22.05
CA ILE A 457 -3.11 -25.76 21.72
C ILE A 457 -4.49 -26.38 21.53
N LYS A 458 -5.48 -25.78 22.19
CA LYS A 458 -6.89 -26.21 22.15
C LYS A 458 -7.80 -25.06 21.69
N LYS A 459 -8.68 -25.34 20.73
CA LYS A 459 -9.71 -24.42 20.23
C LYS A 459 -11.08 -25.09 20.24
N GLN A 460 -12.13 -24.29 20.39
CA GLN A 460 -13.50 -24.79 20.41
C GLN A 460 -14.40 -23.98 19.46
N LEU A 461 -15.29 -24.68 18.78
CA LEU A 461 -16.28 -24.14 17.87
C LEU A 461 -17.67 -24.67 18.23
N LYS A 462 -18.68 -23.81 18.25
CA LYS A 462 -20.08 -24.20 18.47
C LYS A 462 -20.79 -24.44 17.14
N LEU A 463 -21.52 -25.54 17.02
CA LEU A 463 -22.34 -25.89 15.85
C LEU A 463 -23.83 -26.02 16.23
N VAL A 464 -24.71 -25.72 15.27
CA VAL A 464 -26.17 -25.85 15.40
C VAL A 464 -26.72 -26.72 14.27
N LYS A 465 -27.24 -27.91 14.60
CA LYS A 465 -27.92 -28.81 13.67
C LYS A 465 -29.42 -28.54 13.71
N GLN A 466 -30.00 -28.26 12.56
CA GLN A 466 -31.43 -28.05 12.37
C GLN A 466 -32.10 -29.32 11.83
N GLN A 467 -33.42 -29.41 12.02
CA GLN A 467 -34.25 -30.48 11.47
C GLN A 467 -34.25 -30.47 9.93
#